data_AF-A0AAE4JAU4-F1
#
_entry.id   AF-A0AAE4JAU4-F1
#
_cell.length_a   1.000
_cell.length_b   1.000
_cell.length_c   1.000
_cell.angle_alpha   90.00
_cell.angle_beta   90.00
_cell.angle_gamma   90.00
#
_symmetry.space_group_name_H-M   'P 1'
#
loop_
_entity.id
_entity.type
_entity.pdbx_description
1 polymer ?
#
loop_
_entity_poly.entity_id
_entity_poly.type
_entity_poly.pdbx_seq_one_letter_code
_entity_poly.pdbx_strand_id
1 'polypeptide(L)'
;MPTVIRQTSASPTTTAPKTTASSPSQAAPPPPPAPVASCSVRYDITDQWPNGFTANVYVTNTGNQTLNPWSSTWNFTAGQQVTHSWNGDFSQSGSRVTMKAVSYNLTLAPGATVNIGFNGSFGRDNPKAVGFTLNGARCQTS
;
A
#
# COMPACT_ATOMS: atom_id res chain seq x y z
N MET A 1 91.73 -18.50 -34.50
CA MET A 1 90.52 -19.25 -34.88
C MET A 1 90.01 -19.94 -33.63
N PRO A 2 88.78 -19.68 -33.14
CA PRO A 2 87.57 -19.02 -33.70
C PRO A 2 87.38 -17.60 -33.10
N THR A 3 86.31 -16.79 -33.23
CA THR A 3 85.25 -16.53 -34.22
C THR A 3 84.46 -15.32 -33.67
N VAL A 4 84.34 -14.28 -34.52
CA VAL A 4 83.24 -13.30 -34.73
C VAL A 4 82.06 -13.24 -33.72
N ILE A 5 81.75 -12.05 -33.16
CA ILE A 5 80.55 -11.21 -33.49
C ILE A 5 80.57 -9.83 -32.78
N ARG A 6 80.26 -8.78 -33.56
CA ARG A 6 79.90 -7.41 -33.14
C ARG A 6 78.60 -7.43 -32.31
N GLN A 7 78.43 -6.51 -31.35
CA GLN A 7 77.43 -5.42 -31.41
C GLN A 7 77.27 -4.66 -30.08
N THR A 8 76.98 -3.39 -30.26
CA THR A 8 76.81 -2.27 -29.34
C THR A 8 75.55 -2.36 -28.46
N SER A 9 75.72 -1.98 -27.19
CA SER A 9 74.83 -1.18 -26.30
C SER A 9 73.36 -0.96 -26.71
N ALA A 10 72.41 -1.37 -25.85
CA ALA A 10 71.18 -0.65 -25.54
C ALA A 10 70.59 -1.10 -24.18
N SER A 11 70.08 -0.12 -23.43
CA SER A 11 69.71 -0.06 -22.01
C SER A 11 68.42 -0.82 -21.61
N PRO A 12 68.10 -0.96 -20.29
CA PRO A 12 67.03 -1.81 -19.76
C PRO A 12 65.67 -1.08 -19.80
N THR A 13 64.54 -1.77 -19.58
CA THR A 13 63.37 -1.30 -18.81
C THR A 13 62.26 -2.36 -18.74
N THR A 14 62.09 -2.91 -17.54
CA THR A 14 60.84 -3.09 -16.77
C THR A 14 59.61 -3.75 -17.41
N THR A 15 59.33 -4.97 -16.93
CA THR A 15 58.06 -5.71 -17.02
C THR A 15 56.92 -4.94 -16.34
N ALA A 16 55.79 -4.82 -17.04
CA ALA A 16 54.59 -4.08 -16.63
C ALA A 16 53.81 -4.74 -15.47
N PRO A 17 53.30 -3.96 -14.50
CA PRO A 17 52.13 -4.34 -13.71
C PRO A 17 50.85 -3.79 -14.35
N LYS A 18 49.88 -4.70 -14.54
CA LYS A 18 48.50 -4.46 -14.96
C LYS A 18 47.84 -3.40 -14.07
N THR A 19 47.49 -2.25 -14.64
CA THR A 19 46.65 -1.23 -14.02
C THR A 19 45.28 -1.80 -13.71
N THR A 20 44.97 -1.96 -12.42
CA THR A 20 43.60 -2.14 -11.93
C THR A 20 42.85 -0.81 -12.11
N ALA A 21 41.97 -0.76 -13.11
CA ALA A 21 41.01 0.32 -13.28
C ALA A 21 39.98 0.27 -12.14
N SER A 22 40.05 1.21 -11.20
CA SER A 22 39.01 1.45 -10.22
C SER A 22 37.79 2.03 -10.94
N SER A 23 36.81 1.17 -11.26
CA SER A 23 35.52 1.62 -11.77
C SER A 23 34.80 2.40 -10.66
N PRO A 24 34.30 3.62 -10.90
CA PRO A 24 33.40 4.27 -9.96
C PRO A 24 32.12 3.43 -9.88
N SER A 25 31.86 2.82 -8.73
CA SER A 25 30.58 2.18 -8.44
C SER A 25 29.54 3.28 -8.31
N GLN A 26 28.84 3.58 -9.41
CA GLN A 26 27.71 4.50 -9.42
C GLN A 26 26.63 3.90 -8.53
N ALA A 27 26.38 4.51 -7.36
CA ALA A 27 25.30 4.10 -6.47
C ALA A 27 23.97 4.17 -7.24
N ALA A 28 23.17 3.10 -7.19
CA ALA A 28 21.86 3.08 -7.80
C ALA A 28 20.99 4.22 -7.22
N PRO A 29 20.15 4.88 -8.04
CA PRO A 29 19.20 5.87 -7.54
C PRO A 29 18.33 5.26 -6.43
N PRO A 30 17.95 6.04 -5.40
CA PRO A 30 16.99 5.56 -4.41
C PRO A 30 15.69 5.13 -5.13
N PRO A 31 15.04 4.04 -4.66
CA PRO A 31 13.77 3.63 -5.23
C PRO A 31 12.76 4.78 -5.15
N PRO A 32 11.85 4.90 -6.14
CA PRO A 32 10.78 5.90 -6.08
C PRO A 32 10.02 5.79 -4.76
N PRO A 33 9.52 6.91 -4.20
CA PRO A 33 8.63 6.87 -3.05
C PRO A 33 7.46 5.91 -3.31
N ALA A 34 7.12 5.09 -2.31
CA ALA A 34 5.95 4.23 -2.41
C ALA A 34 4.69 5.05 -2.75
N PRO A 35 3.70 4.49 -3.47
CA PRO A 35 2.46 5.19 -3.76
C PRO A 35 1.84 5.72 -2.47
N VAL A 36 1.65 7.04 -2.38
CA VAL A 36 0.98 7.65 -1.23
C VAL A 36 -0.46 7.18 -1.20
N ALA A 37 -0.84 6.47 -0.13
CA ALA A 37 -2.23 6.10 0.06
C ALA A 37 -3.07 7.37 0.20
N SER A 38 -4.13 7.47 -0.59
CA SER A 38 -5.00 8.66 -0.61
C SER A 38 -6.05 8.63 0.50
N CYS A 39 -6.01 7.61 1.36
CA CYS A 39 -6.86 7.48 2.53
C CYS A 39 -6.21 6.65 3.64
N SER A 40 -6.70 6.86 4.86
CA SER A 40 -6.44 5.99 6.02
C SER A 40 -7.77 5.44 6.53
N VAL A 41 -7.78 4.17 6.96
CA VAL A 41 -8.95 3.52 7.53
C VAL A 41 -8.59 2.87 8.86
N ARG A 42 -9.39 3.16 9.89
CA ARG A 42 -9.41 2.39 11.13
C ARG A 42 -10.66 1.53 11.18
N TYR A 43 -10.48 0.23 11.38
CA TYR A 43 -11.57 -0.74 11.47
C TYR A 43 -11.60 -1.37 12.86
N ASP A 44 -12.68 -1.10 13.59
CA ASP A 44 -12.88 -1.51 14.97
C ASP A 44 -14.12 -2.41 15.06
N ILE A 45 -13.96 -3.63 15.55
CA ILE A 45 -15.10 -4.45 16.00
C ILE A 45 -15.37 -4.00 17.43
N THR A 46 -16.49 -3.30 17.65
CA THR A 46 -16.80 -2.71 18.96
C THR A 46 -17.50 -3.69 19.87
N ASP A 47 -18.33 -4.56 19.30
CA ASP A 47 -19.08 -5.58 20.02
C ASP A 47 -19.17 -6.85 19.17
N GLN A 48 -19.18 -8.00 19.84
CA GLN A 48 -19.35 -9.29 19.18
C GLN A 48 -20.16 -10.23 20.09
N TRP A 49 -21.10 -10.95 19.49
CA TRP A 49 -21.97 -11.92 20.14
C TRP A 49 -22.09 -13.18 19.26
N PRO A 50 -22.84 -14.22 19.67
CA PRO A 50 -23.01 -15.41 18.84
C PRO A 50 -23.53 -15.06 17.45
N ASN A 51 -22.74 -15.37 16.42
CA ASN A 51 -23.05 -15.18 15.00
C ASN A 51 -23.25 -13.73 14.55
N GLY A 52 -22.91 -12.73 15.37
CA GLY A 52 -23.05 -11.32 14.99
C GLY A 52 -22.03 -10.39 15.64
N PHE A 53 -21.82 -9.24 15.02
CA PHE A 53 -20.89 -8.23 15.50
C PHE A 53 -21.33 -6.84 15.06
N THR A 54 -20.84 -5.83 15.79
CA THR A 54 -20.90 -4.43 15.41
C THR A 54 -19.50 -3.94 15.08
N ALA A 55 -19.35 -3.21 13.98
CA ALA A 55 -18.09 -2.59 13.61
C ALA A 55 -18.25 -1.12 13.25
N ASN A 56 -17.25 -0.33 13.62
CA ASN A 56 -17.07 1.04 13.17
C ASN A 56 -15.89 1.12 12.19
N VAL A 57 -16.07 1.92 11.14
CA VAL A 57 -15.10 2.16 10.08
C VAL A 57 -14.89 3.66 9.98
N TYR A 58 -13.72 4.10 10.42
CA TYR A 58 -13.30 5.51 10.32
C TYR A 58 -12.49 5.68 9.05
N VAL A 59 -13.02 6.41 8.09
CA VAL A 59 -12.37 6.65 6.80
C VAL A 59 -11.90 8.09 6.75
N THR A 60 -10.58 8.28 6.74
CA THR A 60 -9.94 9.59 6.59
C THR A 60 -9.49 9.79 5.15
N ASN A 61 -9.89 10.91 4.54
CA ASN A 61 -9.34 11.32 3.24
C ASN A 61 -7.98 11.99 3.46
N THR A 62 -6.89 11.31 3.11
CA THR A 62 -5.51 11.84 3.20
C THR A 62 -5.01 12.38 1.87
N GLY A 63 -5.84 12.33 0.82
CA GLY A 63 -5.57 12.94 -0.47
C GLY A 63 -5.83 14.44 -0.48
N ASN A 64 -5.65 15.04 -1.65
CA ASN A 64 -5.69 16.49 -1.85
C ASN A 64 -7.02 16.97 -2.47
N GLN A 65 -7.95 16.05 -2.77
CA GLN A 65 -9.22 16.34 -3.43
C GLN A 65 -10.39 16.07 -2.49
N THR A 66 -11.39 16.93 -2.53
CA THR A 66 -12.68 16.69 -1.88
C THR A 66 -13.46 15.62 -2.64
N LEU A 67 -14.00 14.64 -1.93
CA LEU A 67 -14.85 13.59 -2.49
C LEU A 67 -16.31 13.95 -2.26
N ASN A 68 -17.14 13.90 -3.30
CA ASN A 68 -18.58 14.14 -3.21
C ASN A 68 -19.32 13.46 -4.39
N PRO A 69 -19.98 12.30 -4.20
CA PRO A 69 -20.02 11.53 -2.97
C PRO A 69 -18.72 10.72 -2.74
N TRP A 70 -18.45 10.38 -1.48
CA TRP A 70 -17.46 9.35 -1.16
C TRP A 70 -18.06 7.94 -1.24
N SER A 71 -17.21 6.95 -1.50
CA SER A 71 -17.52 5.53 -1.45
C SER A 71 -16.31 4.76 -0.92
N SER A 72 -16.53 3.99 0.14
CA SER A 72 -15.53 3.09 0.71
C SER A 72 -15.82 1.66 0.26
N THR A 73 -14.79 0.87 -0.03
CA THR A 73 -14.94 -0.54 -0.39
C THR A 73 -13.91 -1.38 0.33
N TRP A 74 -14.28 -2.55 0.82
CA TRP A 74 -13.38 -3.54 1.43
C TRP A 74 -13.84 -4.96 1.14
N ASN A 75 -13.06 -5.94 1.61
CA ASN A 75 -13.40 -7.35 1.50
C ASN A 75 -13.41 -8.03 2.87
N PHE A 76 -14.42 -8.85 3.09
CA PHE A 76 -14.43 -9.87 4.13
C PHE A 76 -13.70 -11.13 3.67
N THR A 77 -13.08 -11.84 4.61
CA THR A 77 -12.21 -13.00 4.30
C THR A 77 -12.75 -14.33 4.84
N ALA A 78 -13.77 -14.31 5.70
CA ALA A 78 -14.34 -15.51 6.31
C ALA A 78 -15.87 -15.60 6.15
N GLY A 79 -16.41 -15.03 5.06
CA GLY A 79 -17.83 -15.13 4.71
C GLY A 79 -18.77 -14.22 5.50
N GLN A 80 -18.24 -13.21 6.21
CA GLN A 80 -19.07 -12.26 6.94
C GLN A 80 -20.03 -11.51 6.00
N GLN A 81 -21.20 -11.16 6.52
CA GLN A 81 -22.23 -10.42 5.78
C GLN A 81 -22.67 -9.20 6.57
N VAL A 82 -22.80 -8.05 5.92
CA VAL A 82 -23.43 -6.87 6.53
C VAL A 82 -24.94 -7.10 6.58
N THR A 83 -25.56 -6.84 7.74
CA THR A 83 -27.01 -7.01 7.95
C THR A 83 -27.74 -5.69 8.12
N HIS A 84 -27.08 -4.69 8.70
CA HIS A 84 -27.64 -3.35 8.88
C HIS A 84 -26.52 -2.31 8.95
N SER A 85 -26.77 -1.08 8.53
CA SER A 85 -25.80 0.00 8.59
C SER A 85 -26.39 1.34 8.98
N TRP A 86 -25.51 2.24 9.45
CA TRP A 86 -25.80 3.65 9.69
C TRP A 86 -24.64 4.51 9.19
N ASN A 87 -24.92 5.79 8.93
CA ASN A 87 -23.98 6.75 8.34
C ASN A 87 -23.42 6.34 6.96
N GLY A 88 -24.03 5.36 6.32
CA GLY A 88 -23.70 4.91 4.96
C GLY A 88 -24.67 3.83 4.48
N ASP A 89 -24.89 3.80 3.17
CA ASP A 89 -25.64 2.74 2.49
C ASP A 89 -24.68 1.65 2.04
N PHE A 90 -24.96 0.41 2.43
CA PHE A 90 -24.13 -0.73 2.04
C PHE A 90 -24.71 -1.48 0.83
N SER A 91 -23.82 -2.03 0.02
CA SER A 91 -24.13 -3.05 -0.97
C SER A 91 -23.03 -4.10 -0.92
N GLN A 92 -23.40 -5.37 -0.80
CA GLN A 92 -22.47 -6.48 -0.70
C GLN A 92 -22.68 -7.48 -1.83
N SER A 93 -21.59 -7.89 -2.46
CA SER A 93 -21.56 -8.96 -3.44
C SER A 93 -20.45 -9.95 -3.08
N GLY A 94 -20.84 -11.15 -2.65
CA GLY A 94 -19.91 -12.13 -2.09
C GLY A 94 -19.17 -11.56 -0.87
N SER A 95 -17.84 -11.50 -0.97
CA SER A 95 -16.97 -10.92 0.06
C SER A 95 -16.82 -9.40 -0.02
N ARG A 96 -17.16 -8.78 -1.15
CA ARG A 96 -16.89 -7.36 -1.41
C ARG A 96 -18.03 -6.49 -0.89
N VAL A 97 -17.72 -5.59 0.03
CA VAL A 97 -18.66 -4.62 0.60
C VAL A 97 -18.34 -3.25 0.05
N THR A 98 -19.34 -2.56 -0.47
CA THR A 98 -19.27 -1.15 -0.87
C THR A 98 -20.17 -0.35 0.04
N MET A 99 -19.60 0.62 0.75
CA MET A 99 -20.33 1.63 1.48
C MET A 99 -20.35 2.94 0.71
N LYS A 100 -21.51 3.57 0.63
CA LYS A 100 -21.70 4.87 -0.02
C LYS A 100 -22.20 5.90 0.97
N ALA A 101 -21.86 7.15 0.71
CA ALA A 101 -22.41 8.27 1.44
C ALA A 101 -23.94 8.33 1.35
N VAL A 102 -24.57 8.73 2.45
CA VAL A 102 -25.99 9.06 2.53
C VAL A 102 -26.18 10.57 2.35
N SER A 103 -27.42 11.01 2.15
CA SER A 103 -27.75 12.38 1.74
C SER A 103 -27.16 13.49 2.63
N TYR A 104 -26.99 13.24 3.93
CA TYR A 104 -26.47 14.23 4.88
C TYR A 104 -24.95 14.22 5.04
N ASN A 105 -24.22 13.26 4.46
CA ASN A 105 -22.77 13.15 4.61
C ASN A 105 -22.03 12.90 3.29
N LEU A 106 -22.55 13.41 2.17
CA LEU A 106 -22.00 13.20 0.83
C LEU A 106 -20.53 13.64 0.68
N THR A 107 -20.16 14.75 1.31
CA THR A 107 -18.86 15.40 1.12
C THR A 107 -17.81 14.94 2.13
N LEU A 108 -16.61 14.58 1.65
CA LEU A 108 -15.43 14.28 2.48
C LEU A 108 -14.21 15.05 1.97
N ALA A 109 -13.90 16.18 2.62
CA ALA A 109 -12.77 17.04 2.29
C ALA A 109 -11.41 16.39 2.66
N PRO A 110 -10.29 16.86 2.08
CA PRO A 110 -8.94 16.51 2.55
C PRO A 110 -8.79 16.71 4.06
N GLY A 111 -8.22 15.73 4.74
CA GLY A 111 -8.04 15.68 6.20
C GLY A 111 -9.31 15.37 7.00
N ALA A 112 -10.49 15.35 6.36
CA ALA A 112 -11.73 15.00 7.04
C ALA A 112 -11.88 13.49 7.22
N THR A 113 -12.63 13.11 8.25
CA THR A 113 -12.96 11.71 8.57
C THR A 113 -14.46 11.51 8.60
N VAL A 114 -14.93 10.44 7.96
CA VAL A 114 -16.29 9.93 8.14
C VAL A 114 -16.27 8.67 9.00
N ASN A 115 -17.22 8.56 9.93
CA ASN A 115 -17.43 7.34 10.71
C ASN A 115 -18.69 6.62 10.22
N ILE A 116 -18.49 5.40 9.75
CA ILE A 116 -19.53 4.50 9.27
C ILE A 116 -19.63 3.36 10.26
N GLY A 117 -20.84 2.94 10.63
CA GLY A 117 -21.01 1.74 11.43
C GLY A 117 -21.98 0.75 10.81
N PHE A 118 -21.83 -0.51 11.17
CA PHE A 118 -22.70 -1.57 10.71
C PHE A 118 -22.77 -2.73 11.69
N ASN A 119 -23.88 -3.46 11.64
CA ASN A 119 -23.99 -4.81 12.17
C ASN A 119 -23.73 -5.82 11.06
N GLY A 120 -23.03 -6.89 11.39
CA GLY A 120 -22.78 -7.99 10.49
C GLY A 120 -22.99 -9.34 11.16
N SER A 121 -23.12 -10.37 10.34
CA SER A 121 -23.12 -11.77 10.76
C SER A 121 -21.83 -12.46 10.33
N PHE A 122 -21.44 -13.50 11.09
CA PHE A 122 -20.29 -14.34 10.78
C PHE A 122 -20.55 -15.80 11.13
N GLY A 123 -19.80 -16.70 10.49
CA GLY A 123 -19.94 -18.16 10.66
C GLY A 123 -19.10 -18.69 11.82
N ARG A 124 -17.85 -19.08 11.51
CA ARG A 124 -16.89 -19.60 12.50
C ARG A 124 -15.95 -18.51 12.99
N ASP A 125 -15.31 -17.82 12.06
CA ASP A 125 -14.29 -16.82 12.32
C ASP A 125 -14.78 -15.42 11.92
N ASN A 126 -14.29 -14.40 12.63
CA ASN A 126 -14.56 -13.00 12.33
C ASN A 126 -13.26 -12.18 12.20
N PRO A 127 -12.38 -12.48 11.23
CA PRO A 127 -11.21 -11.65 10.95
C PRO A 127 -11.60 -10.25 10.48
N LYS A 128 -10.79 -9.24 10.81
CA LYS A 128 -10.99 -7.87 10.32
C LYS A 128 -11.01 -7.85 8.79
N ALA A 129 -11.83 -6.95 8.24
CA ALA A 129 -11.87 -6.68 6.81
C ALA A 129 -10.51 -6.17 6.28
N VAL A 130 -10.28 -6.36 4.99
CA VAL A 130 -9.02 -6.00 4.32
C VAL A 130 -9.25 -5.31 2.98
N GLY A 131 -8.18 -4.70 2.46
CA GLY A 131 -8.17 -4.14 1.10
C GLY A 131 -9.09 -2.93 0.94
N PHE A 132 -9.08 -2.03 1.93
CA PHE A 132 -9.89 -0.82 1.91
C PHE A 132 -9.49 0.12 0.77
N THR A 133 -10.49 0.66 0.08
CA THR A 133 -10.32 1.71 -0.93
C THR A 133 -11.35 2.81 -0.73
N LEU A 134 -10.98 4.06 -1.03
CA LEU A 134 -11.84 5.23 -1.04
C LEU A 134 -11.91 5.78 -2.47
N ASN A 135 -13.10 5.77 -3.09
CA ASN A 135 -13.32 6.10 -4.51
C ASN A 135 -12.33 5.40 -5.46
N GLY A 136 -11.92 4.17 -5.12
CA GLY A 136 -10.96 3.36 -5.87
C GLY A 136 -9.49 3.56 -5.49
N ALA A 137 -9.14 4.62 -4.74
CA ALA A 137 -7.79 4.82 -4.21
C ALA A 137 -7.54 3.90 -3.01
N ARG A 138 -6.35 3.29 -2.91
CA ARG A 138 -6.01 2.38 -1.80
C ARG A 138 -5.84 3.15 -0.50
N CYS A 139 -6.38 2.60 0.59
CA CYS A 139 -6.19 3.12 1.93
C CYS A 139 -5.12 2.34 2.69
N GLN A 140 -4.40 3.03 3.58
CA GLN A 140 -3.67 2.36 4.66
C GLN A 140 -4.67 1.94 5.73
N THR A 141 -4.50 0.74 6.28
CA THR A 141 -5.23 0.32 7.47
C THR A 141 -4.37 0.56 8.70
N SER A 142 -4.89 1.28 9.69
CA SER A 142 -4.25 1.52 10.99
C SER A 142 -4.97 0.78 12.11
#